data_AF-A0A355SYJ1-F1
#
_entry.id   AF-A0A355SYJ1-F1
#
_cell.length_a   1.000
_cell.length_b   1.000
_cell.length_c   1.000
_cell.angle_alpha   90.00
_cell.angle_beta   90.00
_cell.angle_gamma   90.00
#
_symmetry.space_group_name_H-M   'P 1'
#
loop_
_entity.id
_entity.type
_entity.pdbx_description
1 polymer ?
#
loop_
_entity_poly.entity_id
_entity_poly.type
_entity_poly.pdbx_seq_one_letter_code
_entity_poly.pdbx_strand_id
1 'polypeptide(L)'
;MKPRSLRHRLEKSAKALVIIQKHAPDVDCILDENKGELGHLILNFADSGISQSKIIALGKDLEHKGYHFKEKKSPWLGQTTYLGKANEKTSIVITLPIVKDRIAINEGAAEQPYSFSKA
;
A
#
# COMPACT_ATOMS: atom_id res chain seq x y z
N MET A 1 19.22 14.32 8.17
CA MET A 1 17.87 14.69 8.64
C MET A 1 17.93 15.09 10.12
N LYS A 2 17.10 16.03 10.60
CA LYS A 2 17.12 16.42 12.03
C LYS A 2 16.54 15.28 12.91
N PRO A 3 17.07 15.02 14.12
CA PRO A 3 16.59 13.93 14.99
C PRO A 3 15.09 13.98 15.29
N ARG A 4 14.52 15.18 15.49
CA ARG A 4 13.09 15.38 15.74
C ARG A 4 12.22 14.90 14.57
N SER A 5 12.63 15.20 13.34
CA SER A 5 11.92 14.78 12.12
C SER A 5 12.00 13.27 11.93
N LEU A 6 13.15 12.66 12.24
CA LEU A 6 13.33 11.21 12.19
C LEU A 6 12.39 10.51 13.17
N ARG A 7 12.38 10.96 14.42
CA ARG A 7 11.47 10.44 15.44
C ARG A 7 10.00 10.52 15.00
N HIS A 8 9.59 11.68 14.48
CA HIS A 8 8.22 11.87 14.03
C HIS A 8 7.85 10.92 12.88
N ARG A 9 8.73 10.77 11.89
CA ARG A 9 8.51 9.86 10.76
C ARG A 9 8.39 8.40 11.22
N LEU A 10 9.34 7.92 12.04
CA LEU A 10 9.33 6.57 12.57
C LEU A 10 8.07 6.29 13.40
N GLU A 11 7.60 7.27 14.19
CA GLU A 11 6.35 7.16 14.95
C GLU A 11 5.13 6.96 14.03
N LYS A 12 5.06 7.68 12.91
CA LYS A 12 3.97 7.55 11.94
C LYS A 12 4.02 6.20 11.22
N SER A 13 5.20 5.75 10.81
CA SER A 13 5.38 4.44 10.18
C SER A 13 5.04 3.30 11.13
N ALA A 14 5.46 3.37 12.40
CA ALA A 14 5.13 2.37 13.41
C ALA A 14 3.61 2.25 13.64
N LYS A 15 2.90 3.38 13.72
CA LYS A 15 1.43 3.37 13.84
C LYS A 15 0.74 2.71 12.64
N ALA A 16 1.26 2.91 11.43
CA ALA A 16 0.74 2.23 10.25
C ALA A 16 1.00 0.71 10.32
N LEU A 17 2.22 0.32 10.71
CA LEU A 17 2.61 -1.10 10.85
C LEU A 17 1.70 -1.86 11.81
N VAL A 18 1.27 -1.26 12.92
CA VAL A 18 0.34 -1.90 13.88
C VAL A 18 -0.97 -2.31 13.19
N ILE A 19 -1.52 -1.46 12.32
CA ILE A 19 -2.75 -1.76 11.58
C ILE A 19 -2.50 -2.85 10.55
N ILE A 20 -1.36 -2.79 9.85
CA ILE A 20 -1.00 -3.77 8.82
C ILE A 20 -0.82 -5.16 9.43
N GLN A 21 -0.05 -5.26 10.50
CA GLN A 21 0.29 -6.50 11.17
C GLN A 21 -0.92 -7.17 11.83
N LYS A 22 -1.95 -6.40 12.21
CA LYS A 22 -3.24 -6.94 12.66
C LYS A 22 -3.94 -7.80 11.59
N HIS A 23 -3.80 -7.43 10.31
CA HIS A 23 -4.48 -8.11 9.20
C HIS A 23 -3.55 -9.07 8.43
N ALA A 24 -2.27 -8.71 8.35
CA ALA A 24 -1.25 -9.35 7.53
C ALA A 24 0.08 -9.41 8.32
N PRO A 25 0.20 -10.34 9.28
CA PRO A 25 1.40 -10.43 10.11
C PRO A 25 2.64 -10.82 9.30
N ASP A 26 2.46 -11.73 8.33
CA ASP A 26 3.56 -12.30 7.54
C ASP A 26 3.89 -11.47 6.28
N VAL A 27 3.39 -10.24 6.18
CA VAL A 27 3.68 -9.38 5.02
C VAL A 27 5.02 -8.67 5.17
N ASP A 28 5.84 -8.74 4.12
CA ASP A 28 7.07 -7.99 4.04
C ASP A 28 6.77 -6.49 3.93
N CYS A 29 7.22 -5.76 4.95
CA CYS A 29 7.05 -4.31 5.07
C CYS A 29 8.40 -3.61 4.88
N ILE A 30 8.55 -2.82 3.81
CA ILE A 30 9.77 -2.06 3.53
C ILE A 30 9.46 -0.57 3.63
N LEU A 31 10.16 0.14 4.50
CA LEU A 31 10.06 1.60 4.59
C LEU A 31 11.07 2.24 3.62
N ASP A 32 10.58 2.84 2.53
CA ASP A 32 11.35 3.69 1.64
C ASP A 32 11.32 5.13 2.17
N GLU A 33 12.38 5.51 2.87
CA GLU A 33 12.54 6.82 3.49
C GLU A 33 12.77 7.96 2.50
N ASN A 34 13.15 7.64 1.24
CA ASN A 34 13.50 8.61 0.22
C ASN A 34 12.27 9.09 -0.57
N LYS A 35 11.11 8.45 -0.38
CA LYS A 35 9.87 8.78 -1.09
C LYS A 35 8.85 9.46 -0.18
N GLY A 36 8.43 10.66 -0.57
CA GLY A 36 7.47 11.46 0.19
C GLY A 36 8.07 12.04 1.48
N GLU A 37 7.33 12.93 2.14
CA GLU A 37 7.80 13.63 3.35
C GLU A 37 7.96 12.68 4.56
N LEU A 38 7.03 11.73 4.70
CA LEU A 38 6.96 10.79 5.80
C LEU A 38 7.32 9.35 5.40
N GLY A 39 7.98 9.18 4.25
CA GLY A 39 8.31 7.88 3.69
C GLY A 39 7.13 7.18 2.99
N HIS A 40 7.47 6.15 2.21
CA HIS A 40 6.52 5.18 1.68
C HIS A 40 6.72 3.85 2.39
N LEU A 41 5.67 3.30 2.98
CA LEU A 41 5.65 1.95 3.51
C LEU A 41 5.12 1.01 2.44
N ILE A 42 6.00 0.18 1.92
CA ILE A 42 5.74 -0.76 0.84
C ILE A 42 5.40 -2.12 1.44
N LEU A 43 4.23 -2.64 1.06
CA LEU A 43 3.68 -3.93 1.49
C LEU A 43 3.72 -4.87 0.29
N ASN A 44 4.62 -5.86 0.37
CA ASN A 44 4.77 -6.86 -0.68
C ASN A 44 4.02 -8.13 -0.28
N PHE A 45 2.98 -8.46 -1.04
CA PHE A 45 2.15 -9.64 -0.78
C PHE A 45 2.49 -10.85 -1.65
N ALA A 46 3.50 -10.75 -2.54
CA ALA A 46 3.82 -11.77 -3.54
C ALA A 46 3.95 -13.20 -2.97
N ASP A 47 4.60 -13.34 -1.80
CA ASP A 47 4.87 -14.65 -1.18
C ASP A 47 4.12 -14.87 0.14
N SER A 48 3.22 -13.94 0.50
CA SER A 48 2.55 -13.95 1.82
C SER A 48 1.45 -15.01 1.98
N GLY A 49 0.99 -15.62 0.88
CA GLY A 49 -0.15 -16.54 0.87
C GLY A 49 -1.47 -15.95 1.42
N ILE A 50 -1.54 -14.63 1.60
CA ILE A 50 -2.66 -13.99 2.27
C ILE A 50 -3.92 -14.02 1.38
N SER A 51 -5.08 -14.22 2.00
CA SER A 51 -6.35 -14.18 1.27
C SER A 51 -6.68 -12.75 0.82
N GLN A 52 -7.28 -12.62 -0.37
CA GLN A 52 -7.76 -11.34 -0.88
C GLN A 52 -8.73 -10.66 0.09
N SER A 53 -9.54 -11.43 0.83
CA SER A 53 -10.45 -10.90 1.87
C SER A 53 -9.72 -10.14 2.99
N LYS A 54 -8.53 -10.60 3.40
CA LYS A 54 -7.72 -9.92 4.43
C LYS A 54 -7.12 -8.63 3.88
N ILE A 55 -6.72 -8.60 2.62
CA ILE A 55 -6.23 -7.39 1.94
C ILE A 55 -7.34 -6.34 1.84
N ILE A 56 -8.55 -6.76 1.48
CA ILE A 56 -9.71 -5.87 1.43
C ILE A 56 -10.03 -5.33 2.83
N ALA A 57 -9.99 -6.17 3.87
CA ALA A 57 -10.21 -5.74 5.25
C ALA A 57 -9.15 -4.74 5.73
N LEU A 58 -7.87 -4.98 5.41
CA LEU A 58 -6.78 -4.05 5.67
C LEU A 58 -7.02 -2.71 4.98
N GLY A 59 -7.36 -2.73 3.70
CA GLY A 59 -7.67 -1.53 2.93
C GLY A 59 -8.82 -0.72 3.54
N LYS A 60 -9.90 -1.39 3.99
CA LYS A 60 -11.03 -0.76 4.68
C LYS A 60 -10.63 -0.12 6.01
N ASP A 61 -9.81 -0.79 6.83
CA ASP A 61 -9.33 -0.20 8.10
C ASP A 61 -8.44 1.02 7.82
N LEU A 62 -7.56 0.95 6.81
CA LEU A 62 -6.74 2.09 6.39
C LEU A 62 -7.59 3.26 5.88
N GLU A 63 -8.62 3.01 5.07
CA GLU A 63 -9.56 4.06 4.65
C GLU A 63 -10.27 4.71 5.85
N HIS A 64 -10.70 3.92 6.83
CA HIS A 64 -11.30 4.43 8.06
C HIS A 64 -10.31 5.27 8.89
N LYS A 65 -9.02 4.99 8.78
CA LYS A 65 -7.94 5.83 9.34
C LYS A 65 -7.63 7.06 8.48
N GLY A 66 -8.37 7.32 7.40
CA GLY A 66 -8.23 8.51 6.56
C GLY A 66 -7.24 8.37 5.40
N TYR A 67 -6.86 7.15 5.03
CA TYR A 67 -6.09 6.92 3.79
C TYR A 67 -7.01 6.95 2.57
N HIS A 68 -6.59 7.67 1.53
CA HIS A 68 -7.23 7.71 0.23
C HIS A 68 -6.37 6.95 -0.77
N PHE A 69 -6.97 5.95 -1.43
CA PHE A 69 -6.24 5.06 -2.33
C PHE A 69 -6.41 5.44 -3.79
N LYS A 70 -5.34 5.22 -4.55
CA LYS A 70 -5.37 5.15 -6.01
C LYS A 70 -4.88 3.79 -6.45
N GLU A 71 -5.53 3.21 -7.46
CA GLU A 71 -5.12 1.95 -8.08
C GLU A 71 -4.36 2.25 -9.37
N LYS A 72 -3.26 1.52 -9.57
CA LYS A 72 -2.53 1.44 -10.83
C LYS A 72 -2.32 -0.01 -11.19
N LYS A 73 -2.92 -0.45 -12.30
CA LYS A 73 -2.67 -1.76 -12.88
C LYS A 73 -1.47 -1.68 -13.80
N SER A 74 -0.48 -2.53 -13.58
CA SER A 74 0.72 -2.61 -14.40
C SER A 74 0.81 -4.00 -15.04
N PRO A 75 0.15 -4.22 -16.20
CA PRO A 75 0.15 -5.52 -16.88
C PRO A 75 1.56 -6.02 -17.21
N TRP A 76 2.49 -5.11 -17.53
CA TRP A 76 3.89 -5.44 -17.81
C TRP A 76 4.62 -6.04 -16.61
N LEU A 77 4.39 -5.47 -15.42
CA LEU A 77 4.94 -5.97 -14.15
C LEU A 77 4.11 -7.12 -13.56
N GLY A 78 2.97 -7.46 -14.17
CA GLY A 78 2.07 -8.49 -13.67
C GLY A 78 1.54 -8.18 -12.26
N GLN A 79 1.35 -6.91 -11.92
CA GLN A 79 0.97 -6.50 -10.57
C GLN A 79 -0.01 -5.32 -10.57
N THR A 80 -0.87 -5.28 -9.56
CA THR A 80 -1.68 -4.12 -9.21
C THR A 80 -1.04 -3.43 -8.01
N THR A 81 -0.89 -2.11 -8.10
CA THR A 81 -0.38 -1.30 -7.00
C THR A 81 -1.48 -0.37 -6.50
N TYR A 82 -1.72 -0.37 -5.19
CA TYR A 82 -2.57 0.62 -4.52
C TYR A 82 -1.71 1.60 -3.73
N LEU A 83 -1.84 2.88 -4.02
CA LEU A 83 -1.15 3.96 -3.32
C LEU A 83 -2.13 4.68 -2.40
N GLY A 84 -2.00 4.44 -1.09
CA GLY A 84 -2.74 5.11 -0.03
C GLY A 84 -2.00 6.34 0.48
N LYS A 85 -2.66 7.51 0.44
CA LYS A 85 -2.14 8.76 1.00
C LYS A 85 -3.08 9.31 2.06
N ALA A 86 -2.50 9.87 3.13
CA ALA A 86 -3.22 10.60 4.17
C ALA A 86 -2.36 11.78 4.63
N ASN A 87 -3.00 12.89 5.00
CA ASN A 87 -2.28 14.04 5.54
C ASN A 87 -1.54 13.66 6.83
N GLU A 88 -0.29 14.10 6.93
CA GLU A 88 0.59 13.86 8.09
C GLU A 88 0.78 12.37 8.45
N LYS A 89 0.72 11.47 7.46
CA LYS A 89 1.00 10.04 7.63
C LYS A 89 1.96 9.50 6.56
N THR A 90 2.65 8.42 6.90
CA THR A 90 3.46 7.64 5.93
C THR A 90 2.55 7.12 4.82
N SER A 91 2.95 7.29 3.57
CA SER A 91 2.15 6.77 2.44
C SER A 91 2.25 5.25 2.41
N ILE A 92 1.17 4.56 2.02
CA ILE A 92 1.13 3.09 1.98
C ILE A 92 1.10 2.64 0.53
N VAL A 93 1.97 1.72 0.15
CA VAL A 93 2.02 1.11 -1.18
C VAL A 93 1.72 -0.37 -1.03
N ILE A 94 0.57 -0.82 -1.51
CA ILE A 94 0.20 -2.24 -1.53
C ILE A 94 0.48 -2.77 -2.92
N THR A 95 1.28 -3.82 -3.04
CA THR A 95 1.55 -4.48 -4.32
C THR A 95 1.00 -5.91 -4.30
N LEU A 96 0.11 -6.22 -5.23
CA LEU A 96 -0.50 -7.53 -5.41
C LEU A 96 -0.15 -8.09 -6.79
N PRO A 97 0.23 -9.37 -6.91
CA PRO A 97 0.38 -10.02 -8.20
C PRO A 97 -0.97 -10.17 -8.91
N ILE A 98 -0.98 -10.03 -10.24
CA ILE A 98 -2.14 -10.31 -11.11
C ILE A 98 -1.85 -11.57 -11.91
N VAL A 99 -2.84 -12.45 -12.03
CA VAL A 99 -2.79 -13.57 -12.99
C VAL A 99 -2.79 -13.01 -14.41
N LYS A 100 -1.71 -13.25 -15.17
CA LYS A 100 -1.51 -12.72 -16.52
C LYS A 100 -2.57 -13.25 -17.50
N ASP A 101 -3.55 -12.45 -17.88
CA ASP A 101 -4.26 -12.62 -19.14
C ASP A 101 -3.51 -11.88 -20.25
N ARG A 102 -2.78 -12.62 -21.09
CA ARG A 102 -1.82 -12.11 -22.09
C ARG A 102 -2.48 -11.36 -23.27
N ILE A 103 -3.79 -11.13 -23.26
CA ILE A 103 -4.56 -10.74 -24.46
C ILE A 103 -4.91 -9.23 -24.50
N ALA A 104 -4.80 -8.49 -23.38
CA ALA A 104 -5.16 -7.07 -23.35
C ALA A 104 -4.08 -6.21 -22.65
N ILE A 105 -2.94 -6.03 -23.30
CA ILE A 105 -1.89 -5.12 -22.83
C ILE A 105 -2.27 -3.69 -23.25
N ASN A 106 -3.09 -3.01 -22.46
CA ASN A 106 -3.22 -1.56 -22.54
C ASN A 106 -1.97 -0.94 -21.88
N GLU A 107 -1.22 -0.16 -22.66
CA GLU A 107 -0.08 0.62 -22.18
C GLU A 107 -0.54 1.56 -21.06
N GLY A 108 0.08 1.44 -19.89
CA GLY A 108 0.06 2.47 -18.83
C GLY A 108 -1.33 2.92 -18.39
N ALA A 109 -2.12 2.04 -17.76
CA ALA A 109 -3.35 2.45 -17.09
C ALA A 109 -3.05 3.59 -16.09
N ALA A 110 -3.70 4.74 -16.29
CA ALA A 110 -3.58 5.90 -15.41
C ALA A 110 -4.02 5.54 -13.98
N GLU A 111 -3.43 6.21 -12.98
CA GLU A 111 -3.86 6.05 -11.59
C GLU A 111 -5.32 6.48 -11.46
N GLN A 112 -6.18 5.54 -11.05
CA GLN A 112 -7.60 5.81 -10.81
C GLN A 112 -7.89 5.87 -9.32
N PRO A 113 -8.80 6.75 -8.85
CA PRO A 113 -9.31 6.67 -7.48
C PRO A 113 -9.85 5.27 -7.19
N TYR A 114 -9.44 4.68 -6.08
CA TYR A 114 -9.86 3.35 -5.67
C TYR A 114 -10.40 3.37 -4.25
N SER A 115 -11.42 2.57 -3.99
CA SER A 115 -11.92 2.38 -2.64
C SER A 115 -12.14 0.92 -2.28
N PHE A 116 -11.47 0.46 -1.22
CA PHE A 116 -11.62 -0.89 -0.68
C PHE A 116 -13.00 -1.10 -0.07
N SER A 117 -13.65 -0.05 0.43
CA SER A 117 -15.03 -0.10 0.91
C SER A 117 -16.05 -0.52 -0.16
N LYS A 118 -15.73 -0.30 -1.45
CA LYS A 118 -16.57 -0.65 -2.59
C LYS A 118 -16.16 -1.95 -3.29
N ALA A 119 -15.08 -2.59 -2.82
CA ALA A 119 -14.49 -3.80 -3.37
C ALA A 119 -15.03 -5.07 -2.70
#